data_AF-A0A521CNN7-F1
#
_entry.id   AF-A0A521CNN7-F1
#
_cell.length_a   1.000
_cell.length_b   1.000
_cell.length_c   1.000
_cell.angle_alpha   90.00
_cell.angle_beta   90.00
_cell.angle_gamma   90.00
#
_symmetry.space_group_name_H-M   'P 1'
#
loop_
_entity.id
_entity.type
_entity.pdbx_description
1 polymer ?
#
loop_
_entity_poly.entity_id
_entity_poly.type
_entity_poly.pdbx_seq_one_letter_code
_entity_poly.pdbx_strand_id
1 'polypeptide(L)'
;MGLPNERKIDFLIFGAAKCATTWLQNSLTATPQIFMPDPELHYFSDHYDRGAVWYRDQYEGYSDQSIVGEKCNTYLTHPEAAKRIARDYPDVRLILQMRDPVRRAYSDYCMLYRRGTVGDDIHRYLDPDKAGDERFLHNGRYAYHLRRFYDLFPTDQILLLAYENTISQPVETLRRVADHIGYSGVVEPPLEERVKNKNTPIVPLPLRRVLAPLRPLLDPIRHTGPLKAIRRAVARQVEYPELPDALAHKMADFYRPDVAELDAIDPGLSRGWRSFSD
;
A
#
# COMPACT_ATOMS: atom_id res chain seq x y z
N MET A 1 4.34 -34.19 23.46
CA MET A 1 3.47 -33.04 23.80
C MET A 1 3.61 -32.07 22.65
N GLY A 2 2.63 -32.06 21.73
CA GLY A 2 2.73 -31.29 20.48
C GLY A 2 2.83 -29.80 20.79
N LEU A 3 3.66 -29.08 20.02
CA LEU A 3 3.75 -27.63 20.10
C LEU A 3 2.34 -27.04 19.95
N PRO A 4 1.90 -26.14 20.83
CA PRO A 4 0.59 -25.52 20.69
C PRO A 4 0.52 -24.78 19.34
N ASN A 5 -0.39 -25.23 18.48
CA ASN A 5 -0.83 -24.70 17.18
C ASN A 5 0.16 -23.76 16.46
N GLU A 6 0.77 -24.27 15.39
CA GLU A 6 1.45 -23.48 14.36
C GLU A 6 0.51 -22.36 13.88
N ARG A 7 0.78 -21.11 14.29
CA ARG A 7 -0.10 -19.96 13.99
C ARG A 7 -0.11 -19.72 12.49
N LYS A 8 -1.25 -20.00 11.85
CA LYS A 8 -1.45 -19.81 10.42
C LYS A 8 -1.80 -18.35 10.13
N ILE A 9 -1.14 -17.76 9.13
CA ILE A 9 -1.59 -16.50 8.53
C ILE A 9 -2.60 -16.87 7.44
N ASP A 10 -3.83 -16.38 7.56
CA ASP A 10 -4.93 -16.73 6.66
C ASP A 10 -4.89 -15.93 5.37
N PHE A 11 -4.49 -14.64 5.46
CA PHE A 11 -4.41 -13.79 4.27
C PHE A 11 -3.30 -12.73 4.31
N LEU A 12 -2.86 -12.29 3.14
CA LEU A 12 -1.91 -11.18 2.96
C LEU A 12 -2.46 -10.15 1.97
N ILE A 13 -2.49 -8.89 2.39
CA ILE A 13 -2.66 -7.73 1.50
C ILE A 13 -1.26 -7.31 1.04
N PHE A 14 -0.82 -7.90 -0.07
CA PHE A 14 0.58 -7.85 -0.52
C PHE A 14 0.90 -6.64 -1.42
N GLY A 15 -0.09 -5.80 -1.70
CA GLY A 15 0.06 -4.62 -2.54
C GLY A 15 -1.26 -3.95 -2.87
N ALA A 16 -1.24 -2.84 -3.60
CA ALA A 16 -0.06 -2.07 -3.99
C ALA A 16 0.00 -0.75 -3.20
N ALA A 17 1.21 -0.19 -3.07
CA ALA A 17 1.38 1.10 -2.43
C ALA A 17 0.53 2.17 -3.15
N LYS A 18 -0.10 3.05 -2.35
CA LYS A 18 -0.96 4.15 -2.83
C LYS A 18 -2.32 3.73 -3.41
N CYS A 19 -2.75 2.48 -3.20
CA CYS A 19 -4.03 1.96 -3.66
C CYS A 19 -5.07 1.81 -2.54
N ALA A 20 -4.94 2.56 -1.44
CA ALA A 20 -5.83 2.52 -0.26
C ALA A 20 -5.81 1.23 0.58
N THR A 21 -4.70 0.50 0.57
CA THR A 21 -4.50 -0.67 1.42
C THR A 21 -4.65 -0.37 2.92
N THR A 22 -4.32 0.85 3.39
CA THR A 22 -4.60 1.29 4.77
C THR A 22 -6.10 1.38 5.08
N TRP A 23 -6.93 1.84 4.13
CA TRP A 23 -8.38 1.86 4.32
C TRP A 23 -8.93 0.44 4.48
N LEU A 24 -8.41 -0.49 3.66
CA LEU A 24 -8.80 -1.90 3.72
C LEU A 24 -8.38 -2.54 5.06
N GLN A 25 -7.14 -2.32 5.49
CA GLN A 25 -6.68 -2.76 6.82
C GLN A 25 -7.55 -2.20 7.94
N ASN A 26 -7.86 -0.90 7.92
CA ASN A 26 -8.71 -0.29 8.96
C ASN A 26 -10.13 -0.89 9.00
N SER A 27 -10.70 -1.22 7.83
CA SER A 27 -12.02 -1.88 7.75
C SER A 27 -11.99 -3.28 8.36
N LEU A 28 -10.94 -4.04 8.04
CA LEU A 28 -10.76 -5.41 8.53
C LEU A 28 -10.46 -5.43 10.03
N THR A 29 -9.54 -4.61 10.52
CA THR A 29 -9.19 -4.54 11.95
C THR A 29 -10.32 -3.97 12.83
N ALA A 30 -11.30 -3.26 12.24
CA ALA A 30 -12.51 -2.87 12.97
C ALA A 30 -13.45 -4.06 13.26
N THR A 31 -13.25 -5.20 12.58
CA THR A 31 -14.02 -6.43 12.78
C THR A 31 -13.40 -7.25 13.92
N PRO A 32 -14.13 -7.53 15.03
CA PRO A 32 -13.56 -8.17 16.21
C PRO A 32 -12.92 -9.54 16.00
N GLN A 33 -13.32 -10.27 14.95
CA GLN A 33 -12.82 -11.61 14.59
C GLN A 33 -11.57 -11.58 13.71
N ILE A 34 -11.14 -10.40 13.24
CA ILE A 34 -10.01 -10.26 12.32
C ILE A 34 -8.87 -9.53 13.02
N PHE A 35 -7.70 -10.18 13.08
CA PHE A 35 -6.48 -9.59 13.60
C PHE A 35 -5.53 -9.24 12.45
N MET A 36 -4.93 -8.05 12.51
CA MET A 36 -3.83 -7.67 11.63
C MET A 36 -2.81 -6.83 12.40
N PRO A 37 -1.50 -7.12 12.32
CA PRO A 37 -0.48 -6.29 12.95
C PRO A 37 -0.33 -4.94 12.23
N ASP A 38 0.01 -3.89 12.99
CA ASP A 38 0.42 -2.57 12.51
C ASP A 38 1.60 -2.10 13.37
N PRO A 39 2.74 -1.64 12.80
CA PRO A 39 3.00 -1.28 11.40
C PRO A 39 3.22 -2.45 10.42
N GLU A 40 3.40 -2.14 9.12
CA GLU A 40 3.82 -3.13 8.10
C GLU A 40 5.14 -3.81 8.51
N LEU A 41 5.17 -5.14 8.48
CA LEU A 41 6.30 -5.92 9.00
C LEU A 41 7.47 -6.07 8.03
N HIS A 42 7.22 -5.96 6.73
CA HIS A 42 8.24 -6.13 5.67
C HIS A 42 9.03 -7.44 5.79
N TYR A 43 8.43 -8.49 6.36
CA TYR A 43 9.09 -9.77 6.63
C TYR A 43 9.51 -10.48 5.34
N PHE A 44 8.58 -10.69 4.41
CA PHE A 44 8.90 -11.39 3.15
C PHE A 44 9.71 -10.55 2.16
N SER A 45 9.89 -9.24 2.41
CA SER A 45 10.75 -8.35 1.64
C SER A 45 12.11 -8.13 2.31
N ASP A 46 12.17 -7.25 3.30
CA ASP A 46 13.42 -6.68 3.80
C ASP A 46 13.92 -7.34 5.10
N HIS A 47 13.08 -8.13 5.79
CA HIS A 47 13.36 -8.65 7.13
C HIS A 47 13.30 -10.17 7.24
N TYR A 48 13.46 -10.87 6.13
CA TYR A 48 13.31 -12.32 6.08
C TYR A 48 14.39 -13.07 6.86
N ASP A 49 15.58 -12.50 6.90
CA ASP A 49 16.75 -12.97 7.64
C ASP A 49 16.53 -13.02 9.16
N ARG A 50 15.56 -12.27 9.69
CA ARG A 50 15.19 -12.32 11.10
C ARG A 50 14.53 -13.64 11.51
N GLY A 51 14.09 -14.43 10.54
CA GLY A 51 13.54 -15.77 10.76
C GLY A 51 12.11 -15.80 11.29
N ALA A 52 11.52 -16.99 11.24
CA ALA A 52 10.10 -17.19 11.51
C ALA A 52 9.73 -16.95 12.98
N VAL A 53 10.68 -17.09 13.92
CA VAL A 53 10.44 -16.77 15.34
C VAL A 53 10.15 -15.28 15.49
N TRP A 54 11.04 -14.42 15.00
CA TRP A 54 10.85 -12.97 15.04
C TRP A 54 9.54 -12.55 14.37
N TYR A 55 9.21 -13.17 13.24
CA TYR A 55 7.97 -12.88 12.52
C TYR A 55 6.72 -13.18 13.35
N ARG A 56 6.67 -14.35 14.00
CA ARG A 56 5.54 -14.74 14.84
C ARG A 56 5.39 -13.86 16.08
N ASP A 57 6.50 -13.37 16.63
CA ASP A 57 6.47 -12.46 17.78
C ASP A 57 5.84 -11.11 17.43
N GLN A 58 5.72 -10.75 16.13
CA GLN A 58 5.02 -9.53 15.71
C GLN A 58 3.48 -9.64 15.84
N TYR A 59 2.95 -10.83 16.14
CA TYR A 59 1.52 -11.08 16.35
C TYR A 59 1.14 -11.13 17.83
N GLU A 60 1.94 -10.52 18.70
CA GLU A 60 1.58 -10.25 20.09
C GLU A 60 0.28 -9.42 20.16
N GLY A 61 -0.72 -9.89 20.91
CA GLY A 61 -2.04 -9.26 21.03
C GLY A 61 -3.17 -9.96 20.28
N TYR A 62 -2.86 -10.96 19.44
CA TYR A 62 -3.86 -11.94 18.99
C TYR A 62 -4.34 -12.77 20.19
N SER A 63 -5.65 -12.81 20.42
CA SER A 63 -6.26 -13.69 21.44
C SER A 63 -7.23 -14.66 20.78
N ASP A 64 -8.42 -14.16 20.45
CA ASP A 64 -9.61 -14.95 20.12
C ASP A 64 -10.14 -14.65 18.72
N GLN A 65 -9.42 -13.83 17.94
CA GLN A 65 -9.73 -13.60 16.54
C GLN A 65 -9.65 -14.92 15.77
N SER A 66 -10.58 -15.18 14.86
CA SER A 66 -10.60 -16.41 14.08
C SER A 66 -9.86 -16.30 12.75
N ILE A 67 -9.51 -15.09 12.33
CA ILE A 67 -8.85 -14.80 11.06
C ILE A 67 -7.67 -13.86 11.30
N VAL A 68 -6.50 -14.25 10.82
CA VAL A 68 -5.25 -13.51 10.94
C VAL A 68 -4.78 -13.08 9.56
N GLY A 69 -4.58 -11.78 9.37
CA GLY A 69 -3.99 -11.23 8.16
C GLY A 69 -2.79 -10.37 8.41
N GLU A 70 -2.09 -10.01 7.33
CA GLU A 70 -1.09 -8.96 7.33
C GLU A 70 -1.24 -8.09 6.09
N LYS A 71 -0.90 -6.81 6.19
CA LYS A 71 -0.70 -5.94 5.04
C LYS A 71 0.75 -5.49 4.94
N CYS A 72 1.40 -5.78 3.83
CA CYS A 72 2.65 -5.15 3.45
C CYS A 72 2.68 -4.87 1.95
N ASN A 73 2.77 -3.59 1.58
CA ASN A 73 2.64 -3.20 0.18
C ASN A 73 3.88 -3.51 -0.68
N THR A 74 5.03 -3.78 -0.04
CA THR A 74 6.30 -4.05 -0.73
C THR A 74 6.42 -5.47 -1.26
N TYR A 75 5.55 -6.38 -0.83
CA TYR A 75 5.60 -7.79 -1.24
C TYR A 75 5.33 -7.96 -2.73
N LEU A 76 4.43 -7.18 -3.32
CA LEU A 76 4.15 -7.22 -4.75
C LEU A 76 5.41 -7.03 -5.61
N THR A 77 6.24 -6.05 -5.27
CA THR A 77 7.35 -5.64 -6.14
C THR A 77 8.67 -6.29 -5.78
N HIS A 78 8.83 -6.73 -4.53
CA HIS A 78 10.06 -7.38 -4.07
C HIS A 78 10.30 -8.73 -4.81
N PRO A 79 11.47 -8.95 -5.45
CA PRO A 79 11.72 -10.14 -6.29
C PRO A 79 11.50 -11.48 -5.59
N GLU A 80 11.92 -11.59 -4.33
CA GLU A 80 11.88 -12.86 -3.60
C GLU A 80 10.62 -13.06 -2.76
N ALA A 81 9.74 -12.05 -2.63
CA ALA A 81 8.63 -12.12 -1.69
C ALA A 81 7.65 -13.25 -2.03
N ALA A 82 7.26 -13.40 -3.30
CA ALA A 82 6.34 -14.46 -3.72
C ALA A 82 6.88 -15.87 -3.39
N LYS A 83 8.16 -16.14 -3.67
CA LYS A 83 8.81 -17.43 -3.36
C LYS A 83 8.84 -17.70 -1.85
N ARG A 84 9.16 -16.68 -1.06
CA ARG A 84 9.22 -16.78 0.40
C ARG A 84 7.85 -17.02 1.01
N ILE A 85 6.83 -16.32 0.53
CA ILE A 85 5.43 -16.52 0.94
C ILE A 85 4.98 -17.94 0.56
N ALA A 86 5.22 -18.38 -0.69
CA ALA A 86 4.81 -19.71 -1.14
C ALA A 86 5.49 -20.84 -0.35
N ARG A 87 6.75 -20.64 0.04
CA ARG A 87 7.51 -21.59 0.86
C ARG A 87 6.94 -21.71 2.28
N ASP A 88 6.67 -20.57 2.91
CA ASP A 88 6.32 -20.54 4.34
C ASP A 88 4.81 -20.67 4.58
N TYR A 89 3.97 -20.20 3.65
CA TYR A 89 2.51 -20.17 3.73
C TYR A 89 1.86 -20.47 2.35
N PRO A 90 1.98 -21.70 1.84
CA PRO A 90 1.46 -22.06 0.50
C PRO A 90 -0.06 -21.89 0.36
N ASP A 91 -0.82 -22.07 1.45
CA ASP A 91 -2.30 -22.00 1.43
C ASP A 91 -2.86 -20.59 1.74
N VAL A 92 -2.01 -19.56 1.80
CA VAL A 92 -2.45 -18.20 2.18
C VAL A 92 -3.32 -17.57 1.10
N ARG A 93 -4.37 -16.84 1.50
CA ARG A 93 -5.15 -16.03 0.57
C ARG A 93 -4.44 -14.69 0.32
N LEU A 94 -4.24 -14.34 -0.93
CA LEU A 94 -3.56 -13.12 -1.37
C LEU A 94 -4.58 -12.10 -1.85
N ILE A 95 -4.41 -10.84 -1.46
CA ILE A 95 -5.26 -9.72 -1.86
C ILE A 95 -4.37 -8.61 -2.44
N LEU A 96 -4.64 -8.24 -3.69
CA LEU A 96 -3.98 -7.13 -4.37
C LEU A 96 -4.98 -6.02 -4.65
N GLN A 97 -4.76 -4.86 -4.05
CA GLN A 97 -5.50 -3.64 -4.36
C GLN A 97 -4.70 -2.77 -5.33
N MET A 98 -5.27 -2.49 -6.50
CA MET A 98 -4.69 -1.71 -7.58
C MET A 98 -5.46 -0.40 -7.78
N ARG A 99 -4.90 0.50 -8.57
CA ARG A 99 -5.48 1.78 -8.97
C ARG A 99 -4.97 2.07 -10.37
N ASP A 100 -5.60 2.98 -11.09
CA ASP A 100 -4.98 3.64 -12.24
C ASP A 100 -3.46 3.88 -12.00
N PRO A 101 -2.56 3.21 -12.76
CA PRO A 101 -1.14 3.18 -12.48
C PRO A 101 -0.48 4.56 -12.64
N VAL A 102 -1.01 5.44 -13.52
CA VAL A 102 -0.57 6.84 -13.65
C VAL A 102 -0.87 7.60 -12.37
N ARG A 103 -2.11 7.47 -11.86
CA ARG A 103 -2.53 8.13 -10.62
C ARG A 103 -1.83 7.56 -9.39
N ARG A 104 -1.50 6.27 -9.39
CA ARG A 104 -0.70 5.60 -8.36
C ARG A 104 0.72 6.16 -8.32
N ALA A 105 1.40 6.22 -9.48
CA ALA A 105 2.75 6.76 -9.62
C ALA A 105 2.84 8.22 -9.16
N TYR A 106 1.91 9.07 -9.61
CA TYR A 106 1.83 10.46 -9.18
C TYR A 106 1.60 10.58 -7.66
N SER A 107 0.70 9.76 -7.09
CA SER A 107 0.45 9.79 -5.64
C SER A 107 1.69 9.37 -4.82
N ASP A 108 2.48 8.45 -5.34
CA ASP A 108 3.74 8.01 -4.75
C ASP A 108 4.80 9.12 -4.82
N TYR A 109 4.92 9.78 -5.98
CA TYR A 109 5.76 10.97 -6.17
C TYR A 109 5.40 12.09 -5.18
N CYS A 110 4.13 12.49 -5.10
CA CYS A 110 3.69 13.52 -4.14
C CYS A 110 4.02 13.16 -2.70
N MET A 111 3.94 11.87 -2.33
CA MET A 111 4.28 11.41 -0.98
C MET A 111 5.78 11.59 -0.69
N LEU A 112 6.65 11.23 -1.63
CA LEU A 112 8.11 11.41 -1.47
C LEU A 112 8.53 12.87 -1.58
N TYR A 113 7.87 13.66 -2.42
CA TYR A 113 8.07 15.11 -2.53
C TYR A 113 7.74 15.78 -1.19
N ARG A 114 6.57 15.47 -0.62
CA ARG A 114 6.15 15.92 0.72
C ARG A 114 7.14 15.51 1.83
N ARG A 115 7.83 14.38 1.67
CA ARG A 115 8.86 13.92 2.61
C ARG A 115 10.21 14.61 2.42
N GLY A 116 10.42 15.30 1.29
CA GLY A 116 11.69 15.92 0.91
C GLY A 116 12.70 14.95 0.32
N THR A 117 12.23 13.80 -0.17
CA THR A 117 13.07 12.72 -0.73
C THR A 117 13.29 12.91 -2.23
N VAL A 118 12.39 13.61 -2.92
CA VAL A 118 12.49 13.93 -4.35
C VAL A 118 12.26 15.43 -4.58
N GLY A 119 12.78 15.95 -5.68
CA GLY A 119 12.63 17.34 -6.12
C GLY A 119 11.32 17.62 -6.85
N ASP A 120 11.15 18.87 -7.26
CA ASP A 120 9.99 19.41 -7.99
C ASP A 120 10.00 19.12 -9.50
N ASP A 121 11.15 18.74 -10.08
CA ASP A 121 11.24 18.24 -11.46
C ASP A 121 10.51 16.90 -11.61
N ILE A 122 9.19 16.97 -11.85
CA ILE A 122 8.33 15.81 -12.01
C ILE A 122 8.73 14.92 -13.19
N HIS A 123 9.26 15.51 -14.27
CA HIS A 123 9.69 14.77 -15.46
C HIS A 123 10.89 13.87 -15.16
N ARG A 124 11.79 14.26 -14.26
CA ARG A 124 12.89 13.38 -13.83
C ARG A 124 12.40 12.06 -13.25
N TYR A 125 11.23 12.05 -12.60
CA TYR A 125 10.74 10.92 -11.82
C TYR A 125 9.61 10.14 -12.47
N LEU A 126 8.82 10.78 -13.33
CA LEU A 126 7.60 10.20 -13.91
C LEU A 126 7.63 10.09 -15.44
N ASP A 127 8.67 10.58 -16.11
CA ASP A 127 8.83 10.38 -17.57
C ASP A 127 9.32 8.93 -17.85
N PRO A 128 8.55 8.11 -18.60
CA PRO A 128 8.94 6.75 -18.96
C PRO A 128 10.32 6.62 -19.59
N ASP A 129 10.75 7.59 -20.41
CA ASP A 129 12.05 7.54 -21.09
C ASP A 129 13.23 7.72 -20.12
N LYS A 130 12.96 8.30 -18.94
CA LYS A 130 13.98 8.61 -17.93
C LYS A 130 13.90 7.68 -16.72
N ALA A 131 12.69 7.27 -16.35
CA ALA A 131 12.40 6.65 -15.05
C ALA A 131 11.56 5.37 -15.16
N GLY A 132 11.42 4.78 -16.37
CA GLY A 132 10.58 3.59 -16.60
C GLY A 132 10.86 2.43 -15.64
N ASP A 133 12.14 2.18 -15.34
CA ASP A 133 12.61 1.15 -14.41
C ASP A 133 12.80 1.63 -12.96
N GLU A 134 12.56 2.92 -12.70
CA GLU A 134 12.60 3.44 -11.34
C GLU A 134 11.27 3.19 -10.61
N ARG A 135 11.33 3.25 -9.27
CA ARG A 135 10.23 2.86 -8.36
C ARG A 135 8.86 3.44 -8.69
N PHE A 136 8.79 4.65 -9.24
CA PHE A 136 7.51 5.29 -9.51
C PHE A 136 6.80 4.68 -10.70
N LEU A 137 7.53 4.32 -11.76
CA LEU A 137 6.91 3.71 -12.91
C LEU A 137 6.88 2.20 -12.79
N HIS A 138 8.00 1.61 -12.33
CA HIS A 138 8.15 0.17 -12.14
C HIS A 138 7.04 -0.43 -11.28
N ASN A 139 6.76 0.14 -10.10
CA ASN A 139 5.79 -0.42 -9.15
C ASN A 139 4.32 -0.36 -9.64
N GLY A 140 4.04 0.31 -10.76
CA GLY A 140 2.72 0.35 -11.39
C GLY A 140 2.52 -0.72 -12.48
N ARG A 141 3.56 -1.50 -12.82
CA ARG A 141 3.48 -2.61 -13.78
C ARG A 141 2.92 -3.85 -13.09
N TYR A 142 1.62 -3.84 -12.80
CA TYR A 142 0.98 -4.85 -11.96
C TYR A 142 1.00 -6.23 -12.61
N ALA A 143 0.73 -6.36 -13.91
CA ALA A 143 0.78 -7.68 -14.57
C ALA A 143 2.18 -8.27 -14.52
N TYR A 144 3.20 -7.47 -14.83
CA TYR A 144 4.61 -7.85 -14.68
C TYR A 144 4.94 -8.38 -13.29
N HIS A 145 4.42 -7.73 -12.23
CA HIS A 145 4.64 -8.17 -10.86
C HIS A 145 3.81 -9.41 -10.50
N LEU A 146 2.56 -9.50 -10.97
CA LEU A 146 1.65 -10.60 -10.67
C LEU A 146 2.10 -11.94 -11.26
N ARG A 147 2.80 -11.96 -12.40
CA ARG A 147 3.32 -13.20 -13.01
C ARG A 147 4.01 -14.12 -12.00
N ARG A 148 4.94 -13.57 -11.20
CA ARG A 148 5.69 -14.35 -10.19
C ARG A 148 4.82 -14.91 -9.05
N PHE A 149 3.63 -14.34 -8.83
CA PHE A 149 2.66 -14.87 -7.88
C PHE A 149 1.80 -15.96 -8.54
N TYR A 150 1.30 -15.74 -9.76
CA TYR A 150 0.57 -16.78 -10.49
C TYR A 150 1.41 -18.00 -10.86
N ASP A 151 2.74 -17.86 -10.97
CA ASP A 151 3.67 -18.98 -11.14
C ASP A 151 3.72 -19.90 -9.90
N LEU A 152 3.31 -19.41 -8.73
CA LEU A 152 3.45 -20.10 -7.43
C LEU A 152 2.13 -20.38 -6.73
N PHE A 153 1.08 -19.63 -7.05
CA PHE A 153 -0.22 -19.71 -6.41
C PHE A 153 -1.35 -19.95 -7.43
N PRO A 154 -2.29 -20.86 -7.13
CA PRO A 154 -3.56 -20.98 -7.80
C PRO A 154 -4.28 -19.63 -7.96
N THR A 155 -4.98 -19.45 -9.08
CA THR A 155 -5.68 -18.20 -9.38
C THR A 155 -6.73 -17.83 -8.33
N ASP A 156 -7.42 -18.81 -7.74
CA ASP A 156 -8.44 -18.58 -6.71
C ASP A 156 -7.85 -18.15 -5.36
N GLN A 157 -6.54 -18.32 -5.14
CA GLN A 157 -5.87 -17.76 -3.96
C GLN A 157 -5.62 -16.25 -4.09
N ILE A 158 -5.73 -15.66 -5.28
CA ILE A 158 -5.41 -14.25 -5.52
C ILE A 158 -6.68 -13.46 -5.85
N LEU A 159 -7.08 -12.57 -4.94
CA LEU A 159 -8.16 -11.61 -5.17
C LEU A 159 -7.59 -10.28 -5.68
N LEU A 160 -8.07 -9.85 -6.85
CA LEU A 160 -7.76 -8.56 -7.44
C LEU A 160 -8.87 -7.54 -7.14
N LEU A 161 -8.48 -6.35 -6.68
CA LEU A 161 -9.38 -5.26 -6.32
C LEU A 161 -8.96 -3.96 -7.01
N ALA A 162 -9.92 -3.26 -7.61
CA ALA A 162 -9.72 -1.91 -8.13
C ALA A 162 -10.08 -0.85 -7.06
N TYR A 163 -9.20 0.12 -6.86
CA TYR A 163 -9.39 1.26 -5.97
C TYR A 163 -10.64 2.06 -6.33
N GLU A 164 -10.91 2.24 -7.62
CA GLU A 164 -12.09 2.94 -8.14
C GLU A 164 -13.39 2.28 -7.65
N ASN A 165 -13.42 0.94 -7.58
CA ASN A 165 -14.54 0.18 -7.01
C ASN A 165 -14.58 0.31 -5.49
N THR A 166 -13.43 0.38 -4.82
CA THR A 166 -13.39 0.64 -3.37
C THR A 166 -14.03 1.98 -3.01
N ILE A 167 -13.86 3.01 -3.84
CA ILE A 167 -14.46 4.33 -3.61
C ILE A 167 -15.94 4.36 -3.99
N SER A 168 -16.31 3.79 -5.13
CA SER A 168 -17.69 3.85 -5.63
C SER A 168 -18.62 2.81 -5.01
N GLN A 169 -18.09 1.67 -4.59
CA GLN A 169 -18.80 0.49 -4.09
C GLN A 169 -18.05 -0.15 -2.90
N PRO A 170 -17.85 0.58 -1.78
CA PRO A 170 -17.05 0.12 -0.65
C PRO A 170 -17.62 -1.14 0.02
N VAL A 171 -18.94 -1.23 0.18
CA VAL A 171 -19.62 -2.38 0.81
C VAL A 171 -19.41 -3.65 -0.01
N GLU A 172 -19.56 -3.57 -1.34
CA GLU A 172 -19.36 -4.72 -2.23
C GLU A 172 -17.89 -5.15 -2.26
N THR A 173 -16.96 -4.19 -2.24
CA THR A 173 -15.52 -4.48 -2.14
C THR A 173 -15.21 -5.27 -0.85
N LEU A 174 -15.76 -4.84 0.29
CA LEU A 174 -15.54 -5.51 1.57
C LEU A 174 -16.22 -6.89 1.63
N ARG A 175 -17.40 -7.05 1.01
CA ARG A 175 -18.06 -8.34 0.86
C ARG A 175 -17.18 -9.34 0.10
N ARG A 176 -16.61 -8.94 -1.04
CA ARG A 176 -15.67 -9.78 -1.81
C ARG A 176 -14.43 -10.16 -1.00
N VAL A 177 -13.91 -9.24 -0.18
CA VAL A 177 -12.79 -9.53 0.71
C VAL A 177 -13.18 -10.53 1.79
N ALA A 178 -14.33 -10.34 2.44
CA ALA A 178 -14.86 -11.24 3.45
C ALA A 178 -15.03 -12.66 2.90
N ASP A 179 -15.67 -12.80 1.73
CA ASP A 179 -15.82 -14.09 1.05
C ASP A 179 -14.46 -14.76 0.78
N HIS A 180 -13.50 -14.00 0.26
CA HIS A 180 -12.16 -14.52 -0.09
C HIS A 180 -11.35 -15.01 1.10
N ILE A 181 -11.48 -14.35 2.25
CA ILE A 181 -10.81 -14.75 3.50
C ILE A 181 -11.65 -15.74 4.32
N GLY A 182 -12.81 -16.17 3.82
CA GLY A 182 -13.69 -17.13 4.50
C GLY A 182 -14.44 -16.55 5.71
N TYR A 183 -14.60 -15.23 5.79
CA TYR A 183 -15.36 -14.57 6.84
C TYR A 183 -16.85 -14.51 6.48
N SER A 184 -17.71 -15.12 7.30
CA SER A 184 -19.16 -15.15 7.07
C SER A 184 -19.93 -13.94 7.63
N GLY A 185 -19.26 -13.05 8.35
CA GLY A 185 -19.87 -11.84 8.92
C GLY A 185 -19.82 -10.65 7.97
N VAL A 186 -20.34 -9.51 8.44
CA VAL A 186 -20.27 -8.24 7.70
C VAL A 186 -19.00 -7.51 8.09
N VAL A 187 -18.24 -7.05 7.09
CA VAL A 187 -17.15 -6.10 7.27
C VAL A 187 -17.64 -4.73 6.82
N GLU A 188 -17.65 -3.77 7.75
CA GLU A 188 -18.08 -2.41 7.45
C GLU A 188 -16.89 -1.52 7.05
N PRO A 189 -17.12 -0.49 6.22
CA PRO A 189 -16.13 0.56 6.01
C PRO A 189 -15.71 1.17 7.35
N PRO A 190 -14.47 1.69 7.45
CA PRO A 190 -14.03 2.27 8.70
C PRO A 190 -14.88 3.51 8.99
N LEU A 191 -15.29 3.68 10.25
CA LEU A 191 -15.91 4.92 10.73
C LEU A 191 -15.03 6.11 10.29
N GLU A 192 -15.63 7.22 9.85
CA GLU A 192 -15.00 8.35 9.11
C GLU A 192 -13.77 9.02 9.78
N GLU A 193 -13.28 8.53 10.91
CA GLU A 193 -12.12 9.08 11.58
C GLU A 193 -10.79 8.64 10.95
N ARG A 194 -10.23 9.60 10.17
CA ARG A 194 -8.82 9.73 9.78
C ARG A 194 -8.37 8.97 8.53
N VAL A 195 -8.95 9.35 7.39
CA VAL A 195 -8.10 9.49 6.20
C VAL A 195 -7.05 10.54 6.53
N LYS A 196 -5.76 10.20 6.48
CA LYS A 196 -4.64 11.15 6.65
C LYS A 196 -4.93 12.38 5.81
N ASN A 197 -5.34 13.48 6.45
CA ASN A 197 -5.63 14.73 5.76
C ASN A 197 -4.39 15.10 4.95
N LYS A 198 -4.52 15.13 3.61
CA LYS A 198 -3.44 15.59 2.72
C LYS A 198 -3.03 17.04 3.08
N ASN A 199 -3.94 17.74 3.76
CA ASN A 199 -3.80 19.10 4.27
C ASN A 199 -3.13 19.19 5.65
N THR A 200 -2.62 18.09 6.25
CA THR A 200 -1.88 18.23 7.51
C THR A 200 -0.67 19.13 7.27
N PRO A 201 -0.59 20.29 7.95
CA PRO A 201 0.44 21.27 7.66
C PRO A 201 1.83 20.73 8.02
N ILE A 202 2.80 20.84 7.12
CA ILE A 202 4.16 20.33 7.32
C ILE A 202 5.13 21.51 7.42
N VAL A 203 6.14 21.34 8.29
CA VAL A 203 7.26 22.26 8.39
C VAL A 203 8.04 22.27 7.06
N PRO A 204 8.19 23.43 6.38
CA PRO A 204 8.91 23.59 5.12
C PRO A 204 10.27 22.90 5.12
N LEU A 205 10.65 22.34 3.97
CA LEU A 205 11.88 21.54 3.79
C LEU A 205 13.17 22.25 4.23
N PRO A 206 13.39 23.55 3.96
CA PRO A 206 14.58 24.25 4.44
C PRO A 206 14.66 24.23 5.97
N LEU A 207 13.54 24.51 6.64
CA LEU A 207 13.48 24.52 8.10
C LEU A 207 13.61 23.10 8.67
N ARG A 208 13.06 22.09 7.99
CA ARG A 208 13.21 20.69 8.41
C ARG A 208 14.65 20.18 8.32
N ARG A 209 15.44 20.65 7.34
CA ARG A 209 16.88 20.36 7.25
C ARG A 209 17.66 21.05 8.36
N VAL A 210 17.36 22.32 8.64
CA VAL A 210 17.98 23.08 9.75
C VAL A 210 17.69 22.45 11.11
N LEU A 211 16.46 21.94 11.32
CA LEU A 211 16.04 21.32 12.58
C LEU A 211 16.42 19.83 12.68
N ALA A 212 16.92 19.20 11.61
CA ALA A 212 17.26 17.77 11.62
C ALA A 212 18.31 17.38 12.68
N PRO A 213 19.40 18.15 12.90
CA PRO A 213 20.41 17.84 13.92
C PRO A 213 19.89 18.02 15.35
N LEU A 214 18.88 18.87 15.54
CA LEU A 214 18.30 19.20 16.85
C LEU A 214 17.15 18.27 17.26
N ARG A 215 16.78 17.29 16.40
CA ARG A 215 15.67 16.36 16.65
C ARG A 215 15.71 15.68 18.02
N PRO A 216 16.84 15.11 18.50
CA PRO A 216 16.87 14.42 19.80
C PRO A 216 16.56 15.36 20.98
N LEU A 217 16.87 16.65 20.84
CA LEU A 217 16.63 17.67 21.85
C LEU A 217 15.19 18.21 21.80
N LEU A 218 14.57 18.18 20.61
CA LEU A 218 13.22 18.68 20.37
C LEU A 218 12.13 17.61 20.54
N ASP A 219 12.47 16.32 20.45
CA ASP A 219 11.53 15.21 20.60
C ASP A 219 10.84 15.16 21.99
N PRO A 220 11.50 15.43 23.12
CA PRO A 220 10.86 15.46 24.45
C PRO A 220 9.79 16.56 24.58
N ILE A 221 9.99 17.68 23.89
CA ILE A 221 9.10 18.86 23.94
C ILE A 221 8.15 18.94 22.74
N ARG A 222 8.15 17.93 21.85
CA ARG A 222 7.40 17.89 20.59
C ARG A 222 5.88 17.96 20.76
N HIS A 223 5.39 17.58 21.94
CA HIS A 223 3.96 17.57 22.28
C HIS A 223 3.51 18.81 23.07
N THR A 224 4.43 19.71 23.43
CA THR A 224 4.15 20.95 24.17
C THR A 224 3.40 21.97 23.31
N GLY A 225 2.58 22.81 23.97
CA GLY A 225 1.79 23.86 23.31
C GLY A 225 2.63 24.85 22.46
N PRO A 226 3.76 25.36 22.96
CA PRO A 226 4.61 26.31 22.21
C PRO A 226 5.18 25.72 20.91
N LEU A 227 5.64 24.47 20.93
CA LEU A 227 6.22 23.83 19.74
C LEU A 227 5.17 23.47 18.70
N LYS A 228 3.95 23.13 19.14
CA LYS A 228 2.78 22.99 18.25
C LYS A 228 2.41 24.32 17.60
N ALA A 229 2.48 25.44 18.33
CA ALA A 229 2.20 26.78 17.80
C ALA A 229 3.26 27.21 16.77
N ILE A 230 4.55 27.03 17.05
CA ILE A 230 5.64 27.29 16.10
C ILE A 230 5.48 26.40 14.86
N ARG A 231 5.21 25.10 15.05
CA ARG A 231 4.94 24.19 13.92
C ARG A 231 3.80 24.67 13.05
N ARG A 232 2.69 25.13 13.65
CA ARG A 232 1.52 25.68 12.94
C ARG A 232 1.84 26.98 12.22
N ALA A 233 2.64 27.87 12.83
CA ALA A 233 3.01 29.16 12.25
C ALA A 233 3.94 29.01 11.04
N VAL A 234 4.84 28.03 11.05
CA VAL A 234 5.74 27.76 9.91
C VAL A 234 5.12 26.76 8.93
N ALA A 235 4.05 26.09 9.31
CA ALA A 235 3.40 25.11 8.47
C ALA A 235 2.85 25.76 7.20
N ARG A 236 3.32 25.31 6.04
CA ARG A 236 2.76 25.70 4.75
C ARG A 236 1.95 24.55 4.19
N GLN A 237 0.89 24.87 3.46
CA GLN A 237 0.30 23.89 2.56
C GLN A 237 1.37 23.51 1.54
N VAL A 238 1.54 22.20 1.33
CA VAL A 238 2.49 21.72 0.32
C VAL A 238 1.81 21.88 -1.02
N GLU A 239 2.30 22.81 -1.83
CA GLU A 239 1.98 22.88 -3.24
C GLU A 239 2.69 21.72 -3.94
N TYR A 240 1.90 20.80 -4.49
CA TYR A 240 2.42 19.65 -5.22
C TYR A 240 2.67 20.07 -6.67
N PRO A 241 3.79 19.66 -7.28
CA PRO A 241 4.00 19.84 -8.71
C PRO A 241 2.85 19.18 -9.47
N GLU A 242 2.20 19.94 -10.34
CA GLU A 242 1.09 19.44 -11.15
C GLU A 242 1.58 18.36 -12.11
N LEU A 243 0.72 17.39 -12.42
CA LEU A 243 0.99 16.39 -13.44
C LEU A 243 0.49 16.92 -14.79
N PRO A 244 1.37 17.31 -15.73
CA PRO A 244 0.92 17.81 -17.02
C PRO A 244 0.22 16.70 -17.81
N ASP A 245 -0.82 17.05 -18.57
CA ASP A 245 -1.59 16.08 -19.36
C ASP A 245 -0.71 15.31 -20.35
N ALA A 246 0.22 15.98 -21.03
CA ALA A 246 1.15 15.32 -21.95
C ALA A 246 2.00 14.24 -21.26
N LEU A 247 2.44 14.49 -20.01
CA LEU A 247 3.17 13.51 -19.22
C LEU A 247 2.27 12.37 -18.77
N ALA A 248 1.03 12.67 -18.36
CA ALA A 248 0.05 11.66 -17.98
C ALA A 248 -0.29 10.70 -19.15
N HIS A 249 -0.49 11.23 -20.36
CA HIS A 249 -0.72 10.41 -21.57
C HIS A 249 0.50 9.54 -21.89
N LYS A 250 1.71 10.09 -21.82
CA LYS A 250 2.95 9.32 -22.02
C LYS A 250 3.08 8.18 -21.01
N MET A 251 2.75 8.44 -19.74
CA MET A 251 2.73 7.40 -18.70
C MET A 251 1.64 6.34 -19.00
N ALA A 252 0.46 6.74 -19.46
CA ALA A 252 -0.61 5.82 -19.83
C ALA A 252 -0.16 4.90 -20.96
N ASP A 253 0.47 5.44 -22.01
CA ASP A 253 1.03 4.64 -23.11
C ASP A 253 2.10 3.65 -22.63
N PHE A 254 2.97 4.06 -21.70
CA PHE A 254 3.93 3.16 -21.07
C PHE A 254 3.27 1.99 -20.34
N TYR A 255 2.16 2.23 -19.64
CA TYR A 255 1.43 1.18 -18.91
C TYR A 255 0.50 0.34 -19.78
N ARG A 256 0.11 0.83 -20.96
CA ARG A 256 -0.91 0.21 -21.82
C ARG A 256 -0.69 -1.30 -22.07
N PRO A 257 0.53 -1.80 -22.34
CA PRO A 257 0.74 -3.24 -22.51
C PRO A 257 0.49 -4.05 -21.23
N ASP A 258 0.92 -3.53 -20.07
CA ASP A 258 0.74 -4.18 -18.77
C ASP A 258 -0.74 -4.20 -18.36
N VAL A 259 -1.47 -3.11 -18.62
CA VAL A 259 -2.92 -3.03 -18.37
C VAL A 259 -3.70 -3.99 -19.26
N ALA A 260 -3.33 -4.12 -20.53
CA ALA A 260 -3.99 -5.07 -21.43
C ALA A 260 -3.84 -6.52 -20.95
N GLU A 261 -2.70 -6.86 -20.35
CA GLU A 261 -2.49 -8.18 -19.74
C GLU A 261 -3.32 -8.36 -18.45
N LEU A 262 -3.47 -7.32 -17.63
CA LEU A 262 -4.36 -7.36 -16.46
C LEU A 262 -5.81 -7.60 -16.84
N ASP A 263 -6.30 -6.91 -17.87
CA ASP A 263 -7.69 -7.07 -18.33
C ASP A 263 -7.94 -8.44 -18.98
N ALA A 264 -6.89 -9.10 -19.48
CA ALA A 264 -6.96 -10.49 -19.92
C ALA A 264 -7.10 -11.46 -18.73
N ILE A 265 -6.59 -11.10 -17.55
CA ILE A 265 -6.69 -11.89 -16.31
C ILE A 265 -8.06 -11.66 -15.64
N ASP A 266 -8.48 -10.40 -15.47
CA ASP A 266 -9.75 -10.02 -14.83
C ASP A 266 -10.44 -8.92 -15.66
N PRO A 267 -11.36 -9.31 -16.58
CA PRO A 267 -12.03 -8.36 -17.47
C PRO A 267 -12.80 -7.29 -16.71
N GLY A 268 -12.39 -6.04 -16.89
CA GLY A 268 -13.04 -4.88 -16.27
C GLY A 268 -12.38 -4.43 -14.97
N LEU A 269 -11.23 -5.00 -14.60
CA LEU A 269 -10.41 -4.52 -13.50
C LEU A 269 -9.92 -3.08 -13.75
N SER A 270 -9.55 -2.75 -14.99
CA SER A 270 -9.14 -1.39 -15.38
C SER A 270 -10.33 -0.42 -15.60
N ARG A 271 -11.57 -0.91 -15.50
CA ARG A 271 -12.78 -0.11 -15.74
C ARG A 271 -12.83 1.06 -14.75
N GLY A 272 -12.77 2.27 -15.28
CA GLY A 272 -12.75 3.51 -14.49
C GLY A 272 -11.37 4.16 -14.34
N TRP A 273 -10.32 3.56 -14.89
CA TRP A 273 -9.00 4.20 -14.97
C TRP A 273 -9.04 5.31 -16.01
N ARG A 274 -9.15 6.55 -15.52
CA ARG A 274 -9.37 7.74 -16.33
C ARG A 274 -8.22 8.05 -17.29
N SER A 275 -7.00 7.61 -16.98
CA SER A 275 -5.85 7.80 -17.88
C SER A 275 -5.94 7.00 -19.18
N PHE A 276 -6.90 6.06 -19.28
CA PHE A 276 -7.16 5.25 -20.48
C PHE A 276 -8.56 5.51 -21.08
N SER A 277 -9.28 6.52 -20.59
CA SER A 277 -10.58 6.91 -21.14
C SER A 277 -10.38 8.05 -22.12
N ASP A 278 -10.62 7.82 -23.41
CA ASP A 278 -10.69 8.86 -24.44
C ASP A 278 -11.93 9.75 -24.26
#